data_AF-A0AAV5DTB6-F1
#
_entry.id   AF-A0AAV5DTB6-F1
#
_cell.length_a   1.000
_cell.length_b   1.000
_cell.length_c   1.000
_cell.angle_alpha   90.00
_cell.angle_beta   90.00
_cell.angle_gamma   90.00
#
_symmetry.space_group_name_H-M   'P 1'
#
loop_
_entity.id
_entity.type
_entity.pdbx_description
1 polymer ?
#
loop_
_entity_poly.entity_id
_entity_poly.type
_entity_poly.pdbx_seq_one_letter_code
_entity_poly.pdbx_strand_id
1 'polypeptide(L)'
;MTLNDFDAGGDPSECDGKFHHNTERVVALSTGWYDKGSRCGKNVRIRANGRSVLAKVVDECDTLHGCDDDVVDASQTVWDKLGITGDDVGEYDITWSDA
;
A
#
# COMPACT_ATOMS: atom_id res chain seq x y z
N MET A 1 2.68 -3.86 7.32
CA MET A 1 2.60 -3.70 5.85
C MET A 1 2.35 -5.06 5.25
N THR A 2 1.42 -5.18 4.32
CA THR A 2 1.07 -6.43 3.63
C THR A 2 1.34 -6.33 2.13
N LEU A 3 1.34 -7.48 1.44
CA LEU A 3 1.49 -7.55 -0.02
C LEU A 3 0.12 -7.63 -0.68
N ASN A 4 -0.16 -6.71 -1.59
CA ASN A 4 -1.37 -6.72 -2.41
C ASN A 4 -1.05 -6.77 -3.90
N ASP A 5 -1.98 -7.36 -4.64
CA ASP A 5 -2.04 -7.34 -6.09
C ASP A 5 -3.02 -6.25 -6.55
N PHE A 6 -2.51 -5.21 -7.20
CA PHE A 6 -3.32 -4.12 -7.77
C PHE A 6 -3.59 -4.28 -9.28
N ASP A 7 -3.04 -5.34 -9.90
CA ASP A 7 -3.27 -5.64 -11.32
C ASP A 7 -4.73 -6.05 -11.56
N ALA A 8 -5.10 -6.16 -12.83
CA ALA A 8 -6.45 -6.57 -13.20
C ALA A 8 -6.73 -8.02 -12.73
N GLY A 9 -7.72 -8.16 -11.84
CA GLY A 9 -8.04 -9.44 -11.21
C GLY A 9 -9.09 -9.33 -10.10
N GLY A 10 -9.28 -8.14 -9.54
CA GLY A 10 -10.34 -7.78 -8.59
C GLY A 10 -11.10 -6.52 -9.01
N ASP A 11 -11.48 -5.71 -8.02
CA ASP A 11 -12.11 -4.40 -8.26
C ASP A 11 -11.04 -3.31 -8.54
N PRO A 12 -11.36 -2.29 -9.36
CA PRO A 12 -10.46 -1.15 -9.55
C PRO A 12 -10.30 -0.33 -8.26
N SER A 13 -9.15 0.32 -8.09
CA SER A 13 -8.85 1.06 -6.86
C SER A 13 -9.73 2.30 -6.65
N GLU A 14 -10.13 2.52 -5.40
CA GLU A 14 -11.15 3.51 -5.00
C GLU A 14 -10.80 4.96 -5.36
N CYS A 15 -9.52 5.34 -5.38
CA CYS A 15 -9.15 6.74 -5.62
C CYS A 15 -9.39 7.21 -7.05
N ASP A 16 -9.23 6.34 -8.05
CA ASP A 16 -9.28 6.73 -9.46
C ASP A 16 -10.00 5.75 -10.39
N GLY A 17 -10.54 4.65 -9.86
CA GLY A 17 -11.31 3.65 -10.60
C GLY A 17 -10.47 2.87 -11.59
N LYS A 18 -9.17 2.66 -11.31
CA LYS A 18 -8.24 1.95 -12.21
C LYS A 18 -7.54 0.81 -11.50
N PHE A 19 -7.06 -0.12 -12.32
CA PHE A 19 -6.05 -1.09 -11.92
C PHE A 19 -4.66 -0.44 -12.00
N HIS A 20 -3.75 -0.85 -11.14
CA HIS A 20 -2.37 -0.40 -11.12
C HIS A 20 -1.43 -1.58 -11.26
N HIS A 21 -0.41 -1.46 -12.08
CA HIS A 21 0.55 -2.56 -12.19
C HIS A 21 1.31 -2.74 -10.90
N ASN A 22 1.61 -3.98 -10.50
CA ASN A 22 2.46 -4.23 -9.33
C ASN A 22 3.90 -3.71 -9.49
N THR A 23 4.25 -3.28 -10.72
CA THR A 23 5.48 -2.55 -11.04
C THR A 23 5.45 -1.07 -10.65
N GLU A 24 4.27 -0.52 -10.36
CA GLU A 24 4.07 0.83 -9.83
C GLU A 24 4.27 0.85 -8.31
N ARG A 25 4.72 1.98 -7.76
CA ARG A 25 4.82 2.18 -6.30
C ARG A 25 3.49 2.71 -5.78
N VAL A 26 2.56 1.81 -5.51
CA VAL A 26 1.20 2.13 -5.07
C VAL A 26 0.86 1.38 -3.78
N VAL A 27 -0.06 1.95 -3.01
CA VAL A 27 -0.55 1.37 -1.76
C VAL A 27 -2.05 1.63 -1.55
N ALA A 28 -2.68 0.73 -0.79
CA ALA A 28 -3.91 0.97 -0.08
C ALA A 28 -3.61 1.30 1.39
N LEU A 29 -4.48 2.08 2.02
CA LEU A 29 -4.39 2.38 3.46
C LEU A 29 -5.64 1.85 4.16
N SER A 30 -5.51 1.32 5.38
CA SER A 30 -6.68 0.99 6.22
C SER A 30 -7.64 2.16 6.32
N THR A 31 -8.95 1.88 6.36
CA THR A 31 -10.06 2.87 6.36
C THR A 31 -9.80 4.14 7.17
N GLY A 32 -9.29 4.01 8.40
CA GLY A 32 -8.98 5.17 9.26
C GLY A 32 -7.87 6.07 8.72
N TRP A 33 -6.85 5.50 8.09
CA TRP A 33 -5.74 6.23 7.46
C TRP A 33 -6.06 6.68 6.04
N TYR A 34 -6.88 5.92 5.31
CA TYR A 34 -7.44 6.34 4.02
C TYR A 34 -8.25 7.63 4.16
N ASP A 35 -8.95 7.80 5.29
CA ASP A 35 -9.64 9.03 5.70
C ASP A 35 -10.56 9.56 4.59
N LYS A 36 -11.45 8.68 4.11
CA LYS A 36 -12.43 8.97 3.04
C LYS A 36 -11.77 9.56 1.79
N GLY A 37 -10.60 9.03 1.44
CA GLY A 37 -9.83 9.43 0.27
C GLY A 37 -9.09 10.75 0.42
N SER A 38 -8.94 11.31 1.63
CA SER A 38 -8.20 12.58 1.83
C SER A 38 -6.72 12.47 1.39
N ARG A 39 -6.19 11.24 1.32
CA ARG A 39 -4.84 10.92 0.84
C ARG A 39 -4.77 10.44 -0.61
N CYS A 40 -5.89 10.30 -1.31
CA CYS A 40 -5.91 9.82 -2.69
C CYS A 40 -4.97 10.59 -3.61
N GLY A 41 -4.15 9.86 -4.37
CA GLY A 41 -3.17 10.41 -5.30
C GLY A 41 -1.96 11.09 -4.65
N LYS A 42 -1.92 11.21 -3.32
CA LYS A 42 -0.76 11.72 -2.58
C LYS A 42 0.24 10.60 -2.33
N ASN A 43 1.49 10.99 -2.09
CA ASN A 43 2.52 10.04 -1.70
C ASN A 43 2.61 9.93 -0.18
N VAL A 44 2.83 8.71 0.29
CA VAL A 44 3.32 8.42 1.63
C VAL A 44 4.76 7.95 1.55
N ARG A 45 5.50 8.13 2.63
CA ARG A 45 6.86 7.63 2.78
C ARG A 45 6.87 6.45 3.73
N ILE A 46 7.20 5.28 3.20
CA ILE A 46 7.32 4.03 3.96
C ILE A 46 8.79 3.82 4.30
N ARG A 47 9.07 3.41 5.54
CA ARG A 47 10.40 3.11 6.06
C ARG A 47 10.42 1.72 6.69
N ALA A 48 11.35 0.90 6.25
CA ALA A 48 11.53 -0.48 6.68
C ALA A 48 12.95 -0.93 6.30
N ASN A 49 13.51 -1.91 7.01
CA ASN A 49 14.81 -2.51 6.68
C ASN A 49 15.95 -1.48 6.41
N GLY A 50 15.98 -0.38 7.17
CA GLY A 50 16.95 0.71 6.99
C GLY A 50 16.81 1.52 5.68
N ARG A 51 15.75 1.29 4.91
CA ARG A 51 15.45 1.94 3.62
C ARG A 51 14.16 2.75 3.68
N SER A 52 13.92 3.55 2.65
CA SER A 52 12.65 4.27 2.49
C SER A 52 12.22 4.34 1.03
N VAL A 53 10.90 4.36 0.80
CA VAL A 53 10.30 4.49 -0.52
C VAL A 53 9.09 5.41 -0.46
N LEU A 54 8.88 6.20 -1.52
CA LEU A 54 7.62 6.92 -1.72
C LEU A 54 6.66 6.02 -2.50
N ALA A 55 5.42 5.93 -2.04
CA ALA A 55 4.36 5.22 -2.74
C ALA A 55 3.08 6.05 -2.78
N LYS A 56 2.36 5.99 -3.89
CA LYS A 56 1.13 6.74 -4.13
C LYS A 56 -0.05 5.98 -3.52
N VAL A 57 -0.86 6.66 -2.73
CA VAL A 57 -2.12 6.09 -2.22
C VAL A 57 -3.12 6.03 -3.37
N VAL A 58 -3.59 4.83 -3.67
CA VAL A 58 -4.57 4.57 -4.74
C VAL A 58 -5.85 3.95 -4.25
N ASP A 59 -5.86 3.38 -3.04
CA ASP A 59 -6.99 2.57 -2.60
C ASP A 59 -7.24 2.62 -1.09
N GLU A 60 -8.41 2.13 -0.73
CA GLU A 60 -8.78 1.80 0.64
C GLU A 60 -8.58 0.31 0.90
N CYS A 61 -7.96 -0.03 2.03
CA CYS A 61 -8.00 -1.37 2.59
C CYS A 61 -9.17 -1.41 3.59
N ASP A 62 -10.32 -1.93 3.15
CA ASP A 62 -11.59 -1.80 3.88
C ASP A 62 -11.59 -2.67 5.16
N THR A 63 -11.58 -1.99 6.30
CA THR A 63 -11.53 -2.60 7.63
C THR A 63 -12.82 -3.34 8.02
N LEU A 64 -13.94 -3.07 7.35
CA LEU A 64 -15.20 -3.78 7.57
C LEU A 64 -15.28 -5.10 6.82
N HIS A 65 -14.44 -5.26 5.79
CA HIS A 65 -14.49 -6.40 4.87
C HIS A 65 -13.19 -7.23 4.86
N GLY A 66 -12.35 -7.11 5.89
CA GLY A 66 -11.28 -8.07 6.17
C GLY A 66 -9.87 -7.49 6.32
N CYS A 67 -9.69 -6.18 6.15
CA CYS A 67 -8.42 -5.53 6.45
C CYS A 67 -8.29 -5.17 7.94
N ASP A 68 -7.09 -5.26 8.51
CA ASP A 68 -6.82 -4.74 9.85
C ASP A 68 -6.72 -3.20 9.85
N ASP A 69 -6.81 -2.57 11.02
CA ASP A 69 -6.93 -1.10 11.16
C ASP A 69 -5.60 -0.33 11.01
N ASP A 70 -4.47 -1.04 10.99
CA ASP A 70 -3.11 -0.48 10.95
C ASP A 70 -2.25 -1.01 9.78
N VAL A 71 -2.90 -1.25 8.64
CA VAL A 71 -2.28 -1.80 7.43
C VAL A 71 -1.96 -0.72 6.40
N VAL A 72 -0.74 -0.81 5.88
CA VAL A 72 -0.37 -0.27 4.56
C VAL A 72 -0.24 -1.47 3.64
N ASP A 73 -1.13 -1.58 2.67
CA ASP A 73 -1.17 -2.72 1.76
C ASP A 73 -0.48 -2.33 0.45
N ALA A 74 0.60 -3.01 0.10
CA ALA A 74 1.59 -2.46 -0.82
C ALA A 74 1.90 -3.38 -2.00
N SER A 75 2.11 -2.78 -3.17
CA SER A 75 2.48 -3.52 -4.38
C SER A 75 3.88 -4.13 -4.26
N GLN A 76 4.15 -5.18 -5.05
CA GLN A 76 5.45 -5.87 -5.06
C GLN A 76 6.65 -4.92 -5.21
N THR A 77 6.53 -3.86 -6.03
CA THR A 77 7.63 -2.91 -6.22
C THR A 77 7.98 -2.12 -4.96
N VAL A 78 7.02 -1.88 -4.06
CA VAL A 78 7.29 -1.23 -2.76
C VAL A 78 8.19 -2.13 -1.91
N TRP A 79 7.87 -3.40 -1.83
CA TRP A 79 8.67 -4.43 -1.14
C TRP A 79 10.09 -4.51 -1.71
N ASP A 80 10.23 -4.60 -3.03
CA ASP A 80 11.53 -4.67 -3.72
C ASP A 80 12.41 -3.44 -3.42
N LYS A 81 11.82 -2.24 -3.37
CA LYS A 81 12.56 -1.00 -3.06
C LYS A 81 12.99 -0.90 -1.60
N LEU A 82 12.21 -1.47 -0.69
CA LEU A 82 12.58 -1.63 0.71
C LEU A 82 13.59 -2.76 0.90
N GLY A 83 13.88 -3.56 -0.14
CA GLY A 83 14.82 -4.67 -0.08
C GLY A 83 14.36 -5.77 0.86
N ILE A 84 13.05 -6.00 0.94
CA ILE A 84 12.42 -7.08 1.70
C ILE A 84 12.02 -8.14 0.67
N THR A 85 12.56 -9.35 0.81
CA THR A 85 12.48 -10.40 -0.23
C THR A 85 12.41 -11.79 0.40
N GLY A 86 11.92 -12.78 -0.35
CA GLY A 86 11.87 -14.16 0.11
C GLY A 86 10.82 -14.35 1.20
N ASP A 87 11.18 -15.08 2.26
CA ASP A 87 10.26 -15.45 3.34
C ASP A 87 9.79 -14.26 4.20
N ASP A 88 10.47 -13.11 4.08
CA ASP A 88 10.06 -11.87 4.76
C ASP A 88 8.91 -11.14 4.03
N VAL A 89 8.54 -11.57 2.82
CA VAL A 89 7.45 -10.96 2.05
C VAL A 89 6.11 -11.54 2.46
N GLY A 90 5.15 -10.66 2.74
CA GLY A 90 3.78 -11.03 3.11
C GLY A 90 3.26 -10.13 4.21
N GLU A 91 4.02 -10.04 5.30
CA GLU A 91 3.75 -9.14 6.42
C GLU A 91 5.06 -8.62 7.00
N TYR A 92 5.17 -7.31 7.20
CA TYR A 92 6.39 -6.69 7.72
C TYR A 92 6.09 -5.40 8.49
N ASP A 93 6.79 -5.23 9.62
CA ASP A 93 6.69 -4.03 10.46
C ASP A 93 7.35 -2.82 9.79
N ILE A 94 6.60 -1.73 9.70
CA ILE A 94 7.06 -0.50 9.05
C ILE A 94 6.75 0.72 9.91
N THR A 95 7.34 1.85 9.53
CA THR A 95 6.77 3.16 9.86
C THR A 95 6.44 3.89 8.56
N TRP A 96 5.40 4.71 8.58
CA TRP A 96 5.06 5.54 7.44
C TRP A 96 4.67 6.96 7.88
N SER A 97 4.74 7.90 6.94
CA SER A 97 4.29 9.27 7.14
C SER A 97 3.75 9.83 5.83
N ASP A 98 2.90 10.85 5.91
CA ASP A 98 2.66 11.72 4.76
C ASP A 98 4.00 12.29 4.24
N ALA A 99 4.14 12.47 2.92
CA ALA A 99 5.40 12.85 2.27
C ALA A 99 5.53 14.33 1.96
#